data_AF-A0A2A4U3T1-F1
#
_entry.id   AF-A0A2A4U3T1-F1
#
_cell.length_a   1.000
_cell.length_b   1.000
_cell.length_c   1.000
_cell.angle_alpha   90.00
_cell.angle_beta   90.00
_cell.angle_gamma   90.00
#
_symmetry.space_group_name_H-M   'P 1'
#
loop_
_entity.id
_entity.type
_entity.pdbx_description
1 polymer ?
#
loop_
_entity_poly.entity_id
_entity_poly.type
_entity_poly.pdbx_seq_one_letter_code
_entity_poly.pdbx_strand_id
1 'polypeptide(L)'
;MNNELNRKDLKQACIFFGGIRGLSRLTGINAGNISKWFNGQSTLSDEKVSVVLNALGFQDGSIDTDHVHSWILNKVINANLQATDLTQALKLYFPKGAKIAKAPWAIAGLKTFKRTIKGNAPPPAIYAITDGQTRVVLHLKANLILHKGNIKSHLKWRDGSEAKSILNITENHQVWIENLPSIQEFDAVWNNLKTTPTLDDVNTSIQSEGISFEEAIKRIRQNQP
;
A
#
# COMPACT_ATOMS: atom_id res chain seq x y z
N MET A 1 -5.73 24.58 11.61
CA MET A 1 -4.37 24.44 11.04
C MET A 1 -4.52 23.92 9.62
N ASN A 2 -4.68 24.81 8.64
CA ASN A 2 -4.67 24.45 7.22
C ASN A 2 -3.22 24.47 6.75
N ASN A 3 -2.51 23.34 6.87
CA ASN A 3 -1.35 23.15 5.99
C ASN A 3 -1.92 22.99 4.59
N GLU A 4 -1.94 24.07 3.81
CA GLU A 4 -2.29 23.99 2.39
C GLU A 4 -1.39 22.93 1.76
N LEU A 5 -1.99 21.84 1.28
CA LEU A 5 -1.28 20.80 0.55
C LEU A 5 -0.56 21.45 -0.63
N ASN A 6 0.77 21.44 -0.59
CA ASN A 6 1.58 22.04 -1.63
C ASN A 6 1.39 21.25 -2.94
N ARG A 7 0.88 21.92 -3.98
CA ARG A 7 0.63 21.31 -5.29
C ARG A 7 1.87 20.68 -5.92
N LYS A 8 3.07 21.21 -5.63
CA LYS A 8 4.33 20.62 -6.10
C LYS A 8 4.60 19.27 -5.45
N ASP A 9 4.25 19.11 -4.17
CA ASP A 9 4.45 17.87 -3.42
C ASP A 9 3.39 16.84 -3.83
N LEU A 10 2.14 17.26 -4.01
CA LEU A 10 1.07 16.42 -4.59
C LEU A 10 1.44 15.90 -6.00
N LYS A 11 2.09 16.73 -6.82
CA LYS A 11 2.59 16.33 -8.14
C LYS A 11 3.60 15.19 -8.05
N GLN A 12 4.43 15.15 -7.01
CA GLN A 12 5.39 14.05 -6.81
C GLN A 12 4.66 12.74 -6.47
N ALA A 13 3.60 12.78 -5.67
CA ALA A 13 2.80 11.61 -5.32
C ALA A 13 2.19 10.88 -6.53
N CYS A 14 1.99 11.59 -7.65
CA CYS A 14 1.53 10.99 -8.90
C CYS A 14 2.41 9.82 -9.38
N ILE A 15 3.67 9.74 -8.93
CA ILE A 15 4.58 8.66 -9.29
C ILE A 15 4.06 7.27 -8.94
N PHE A 16 3.37 7.16 -7.80
CA PHE A 16 2.75 5.92 -7.31
C PHE A 16 1.60 5.41 -8.17
N PHE A 17 1.11 6.24 -9.08
CA PHE A 17 0.01 5.96 -9.98
C PHE A 17 0.47 5.85 -11.44
N GLY A 18 1.79 5.89 -11.72
CA GLY A 18 2.32 5.93 -13.09
C GLY A 18 2.43 7.35 -13.67
N GLY A 19 2.55 8.36 -12.80
CA GLY A 19 2.63 9.77 -13.14
C GLY A 19 1.28 10.39 -13.44
N ILE A 20 1.28 11.65 -13.90
CA ILE A 20 0.05 12.42 -14.21
C ILE A 20 -0.85 11.69 -15.22
N ARG A 21 -0.28 10.95 -16.18
CA ARG A 21 -1.07 10.15 -17.14
C ARG A 21 -1.79 8.97 -16.48
N GLY A 22 -1.20 8.39 -15.44
CA GLY A 22 -1.84 7.35 -14.66
C GLY A 22 -2.98 7.90 -13.82
N LEU A 23 -2.74 9.00 -13.11
CA LEU A 23 -3.77 9.72 -12.36
C LEU A 23 -4.92 10.21 -13.25
N SER A 24 -4.61 10.68 -14.45
CA SER A 24 -5.60 11.07 -15.47
C SER A 24 -6.52 9.90 -15.86
N ARG A 25 -5.98 8.69 -16.02
CA ARG A 25 -6.79 7.49 -16.30
C ARG A 25 -7.65 7.09 -15.10
N LEU A 26 -7.13 7.22 -13.89
CA LEU A 26 -7.86 6.89 -12.66
C LEU A 26 -9.03 7.86 -12.39
N THR A 27 -8.85 9.14 -12.72
CA THR A 27 -9.83 10.21 -12.42
C THR A 27 -10.75 10.57 -13.60
N GLY A 28 -10.42 10.14 -14.82
CA GLY A 28 -11.09 10.58 -16.04
C GLY A 28 -10.82 12.04 -16.43
N ILE A 29 -9.92 12.74 -15.72
CA ILE A 29 -9.61 14.14 -15.97
C ILE A 29 -8.42 14.25 -16.94
N ASN A 30 -8.46 15.20 -17.87
CA ASN A 30 -7.38 15.42 -18.84
C ASN A 30 -6.02 15.69 -18.16
N ALA A 31 -4.99 14.94 -18.57
CA ALA A 31 -3.64 15.03 -18.02
C ALA A 31 -3.01 16.43 -18.13
N GLY A 32 -3.30 17.17 -19.20
CA GLY A 32 -2.84 18.55 -19.39
C GLY A 32 -3.43 19.51 -18.37
N ASN A 33 -4.73 19.38 -18.06
CA ASN A 33 -5.38 20.18 -17.03
C ASN A 33 -4.85 19.84 -15.63
N ILE A 34 -4.72 18.55 -15.30
CA ILE A 34 -4.08 18.13 -14.03
C ILE A 34 -2.67 18.72 -13.91
N SER A 35 -1.86 18.63 -14.96
CA SER A 35 -0.49 19.17 -14.94
C SER A 35 -0.45 20.69 -14.77
N LYS A 36 -1.31 21.43 -15.48
CA LYS A 36 -1.41 22.89 -15.37
C LYS A 36 -1.86 23.30 -13.97
N TRP A 37 -2.81 22.58 -13.38
CA TRP A 37 -3.28 22.79 -12.02
C TRP A 37 -2.20 22.59 -10.97
N PHE A 38 -1.43 21.51 -11.07
CA PHE A 38 -0.27 21.30 -10.19
C PHE A 38 0.78 22.42 -10.30
N ASN A 39 0.86 23.08 -11.46
CA ASN A 39 1.76 24.21 -11.69
C ASN A 39 1.12 25.56 -11.30
N GLY A 40 -0.01 25.57 -10.60
CA GLY A 40 -0.64 26.77 -10.04
C GLY A 40 -1.80 27.36 -10.86
N GLN A 41 -2.11 26.81 -12.04
CA GLN A 41 -3.19 27.36 -12.89
C GLN A 41 -4.58 26.89 -12.42
N SER A 42 -5.60 27.73 -12.56
CA SER A 42 -7.01 27.42 -12.22
C SER A 42 -7.72 26.61 -13.32
N THR A 43 -7.14 25.48 -13.72
CA THR A 43 -7.65 24.65 -14.83
C THR A 43 -8.59 23.51 -14.42
N LEU A 44 -8.80 23.32 -13.12
CA LEU A 44 -9.75 22.36 -12.54
C LEU A 44 -10.76 23.13 -11.68
N SER A 45 -12.03 22.72 -11.73
CA SER A 45 -13.04 23.15 -10.77
C SER A 45 -12.82 22.46 -9.42
N ASP A 46 -13.46 22.97 -8.36
CA ASP A 46 -13.30 22.44 -7.01
C ASP A 46 -13.72 20.96 -6.91
N GLU A 47 -14.78 20.55 -7.61
CA GLU A 47 -15.22 19.15 -7.65
C GLU A 47 -14.14 18.25 -8.27
N LYS A 48 -13.48 18.72 -9.33
CA LYS A 48 -12.39 17.98 -9.97
C LYS A 48 -11.13 17.95 -9.12
N VAL A 49 -10.88 19.00 -8.33
CA VAL A 49 -9.80 19.01 -7.35
C VAL A 49 -10.06 17.94 -6.29
N SER A 50 -11.28 17.86 -5.74
CA SER A 50 -11.65 16.82 -4.77
C SER A 50 -11.49 15.42 -5.33
N VAL A 51 -11.89 15.17 -6.60
CA VAL A 51 -11.66 13.89 -7.27
C VAL A 51 -10.17 13.55 -7.39
N VAL A 52 -9.33 14.54 -7.72
CA VAL A 52 -7.87 14.36 -7.80
C VAL A 52 -7.27 14.06 -6.43
N LEU A 53 -7.69 14.78 -5.39
CA LEU A 53 -7.20 14.59 -4.02
C LEU A 53 -7.61 13.22 -3.46
N ASN A 54 -8.88 12.83 -3.63
CA ASN A 54 -9.37 11.52 -3.22
C ASN A 54 -8.60 10.39 -3.93
N ALA A 55 -8.34 10.53 -5.24
CA ALA A 55 -7.55 9.56 -6.00
C ALA A 55 -6.08 9.48 -5.55
N LEU A 56 -5.54 10.55 -4.99
CA LEU A 56 -4.22 10.58 -4.34
C LEU A 56 -4.28 10.08 -2.89
N GLY A 57 -5.45 9.73 -2.36
CA GLY A 57 -5.61 9.26 -1.00
C GLY A 57 -5.71 10.37 0.05
N PHE A 58 -6.24 11.54 -0.32
CA PHE A 58 -6.49 12.64 0.60
C PHE A 58 -7.98 12.88 0.78
N GLN A 59 -8.41 13.03 2.03
CA GLN A 59 -9.77 13.43 2.42
C GLN A 59 -9.68 14.66 3.31
N ASP A 60 -10.47 15.70 2.99
CA ASP A 60 -10.53 16.97 3.73
C ASP A 60 -9.15 17.61 3.98
N GLY A 61 -8.25 17.46 3.01
CA GLY A 61 -6.88 18.02 3.06
C GLY A 61 -5.89 17.21 3.90
N SER A 62 -6.30 16.07 4.44
CA SER A 62 -5.47 15.13 5.19
C SER A 62 -5.33 13.79 4.47
N ILE A 63 -4.34 12.97 4.84
CA ILE A 63 -4.22 11.63 4.28
C ILE A 63 -5.38 10.79 4.82
N ASP A 64 -6.05 10.07 3.94
CA ASP A 64 -7.09 9.14 4.33
C ASP A 64 -6.50 7.96 5.13
N THR A 65 -6.91 7.79 6.38
CA THR A 65 -6.47 6.71 7.27
C THR A 65 -7.46 5.55 7.37
N ASP A 66 -8.65 5.70 6.76
CA ASP A 66 -9.77 4.79 6.89
C ASP A 66 -9.76 3.70 5.81
N HIS A 67 -8.77 3.73 4.91
CA HIS A 67 -8.46 2.65 3.99
C HIS A 67 -6.97 2.34 3.90
N VAL A 68 -6.68 1.23 3.23
CA VAL A 68 -5.34 0.90 2.75
C VAL A 68 -5.14 1.56 1.39
N HIS A 69 -4.01 2.23 1.18
CA HIS A 69 -3.67 2.81 -0.13
C HIS A 69 -2.99 1.75 -0.99
N SER A 70 -3.42 1.56 -2.23
CA SER A 70 -2.73 0.70 -3.20
C SER A 70 -1.96 1.53 -4.21
N TRP A 71 -0.64 1.33 -4.23
CA TRP A 71 0.27 2.01 -5.15
C TRP A 71 0.86 1.01 -6.13
N ILE A 72 1.00 1.41 -7.39
CA ILE A 72 1.56 0.57 -8.45
C ILE A 72 2.71 1.32 -9.13
N LEU A 73 3.93 0.94 -8.78
CA LEU A 73 5.13 1.46 -9.42
C LEU A 73 5.48 0.66 -10.67
N ASN A 74 5.12 1.25 -11.81
CA ASN A 74 5.37 0.69 -13.13
C ASN A 74 6.80 0.91 -13.64
N LYS A 75 7.56 1.80 -12.99
CA LYS A 75 8.91 2.19 -13.39
C LYS A 75 9.76 2.43 -12.13
N VAL A 76 10.55 1.43 -11.76
CA VAL A 76 11.68 1.58 -10.84
C VAL A 76 12.83 0.88 -11.54
N ILE A 77 13.89 1.61 -11.86
CA ILE A 77 14.83 1.19 -12.89
C ILE A 77 15.72 0.04 -12.40
N ASN A 78 15.96 -0.88 -13.33
CA ASN A 78 16.94 -1.96 -13.38
C ASN A 78 18.31 -1.55 -12.78
N ALA A 79 19.09 -2.53 -12.33
CA ALA A 79 20.30 -2.42 -11.50
C ALA A 79 21.40 -1.42 -11.94
N ASN A 80 21.30 -0.79 -13.12
CA ASN A 80 22.31 0.10 -13.72
C ASN A 80 21.86 1.56 -13.95
N LEU A 81 20.66 1.98 -13.54
CA LEU A 81 20.18 3.35 -13.77
C LEU A 81 19.59 3.91 -12.48
N GLN A 82 20.20 5.01 -12.01
CA GLN A 82 19.96 5.57 -10.70
C GLN A 82 18.48 5.85 -10.43
N ALA A 83 18.04 5.21 -9.35
CA ALA A 83 16.89 5.44 -8.50
C ALA A 83 16.00 6.64 -8.86
N THR A 84 14.78 6.33 -9.29
CA THR A 84 13.63 7.18 -8.96
C THR A 84 13.63 7.42 -7.45
N ASP A 85 13.89 8.66 -7.04
CA ASP A 85 13.86 9.07 -5.64
C ASP A 85 12.39 9.25 -5.21
N LEU A 86 11.91 8.33 -4.37
CA LEU A 86 10.54 8.36 -3.87
C LEU A 86 10.41 9.21 -2.60
N THR A 87 11.50 9.75 -2.06
CA THR A 87 11.54 10.38 -0.73
C THR A 87 10.53 11.51 -0.59
N GLN A 88 10.41 12.40 -1.59
CA GLN A 88 9.48 13.53 -1.52
C GLN A 88 8.02 13.07 -1.54
N ALA A 89 7.70 12.10 -2.41
CA ALA A 89 6.37 11.52 -2.45
C ALA A 89 6.03 10.79 -1.14
N LEU A 90 6.99 10.04 -0.56
CA LEU A 90 6.81 9.35 0.71
C LEU A 90 6.65 10.31 1.90
N LYS A 91 7.35 11.45 1.91
CA LYS A 91 7.22 12.47 2.95
C LYS A 91 5.82 13.07 3.01
N LEU A 92 5.12 13.11 1.88
CA LEU A 92 3.75 13.58 1.84
C LEU A 92 2.81 12.66 2.65
N TYR A 93 2.99 11.33 2.54
CA TYR A 93 2.16 10.35 3.25
C TYR A 93 2.68 10.00 4.65
N PHE A 94 3.98 10.14 4.88
CA PHE A 94 4.63 9.72 6.11
C PHE A 94 5.57 10.81 6.61
N PRO A 95 5.10 11.99 7.04
CA PRO A 95 5.99 13.11 7.35
C PRO A 95 7.04 12.80 8.43
N LYS A 96 6.73 11.87 9.35
CA LYS A 96 7.63 11.40 10.43
C LYS A 96 8.42 10.14 10.06
N GLY A 97 8.31 9.67 8.82
CA GLY A 97 8.82 8.37 8.38
C GLY A 97 7.86 7.23 8.68
N ALA A 98 8.17 6.05 8.14
CA ALA A 98 7.33 4.85 8.31
C ALA A 98 8.18 3.58 8.36
N LYS A 99 7.53 2.47 8.72
CA LYS A 99 8.11 1.12 8.64
C LYS A 99 7.72 0.45 7.34
N ILE A 100 8.59 -0.42 6.83
CA ILE A 100 8.36 -1.22 5.62
C ILE A 100 8.68 -2.70 5.85
N ALA A 101 7.87 -3.57 5.24
CA ALA A 101 8.08 -5.01 5.15
C ALA A 101 7.72 -5.50 3.74
N LYS A 102 8.24 -6.66 3.32
CA LYS A 102 8.09 -7.17 1.96
C LYS A 102 7.51 -8.58 1.91
N ALA A 103 6.88 -8.92 0.78
CA ALA A 103 6.48 -10.28 0.50
C ALA A 103 7.69 -11.24 0.48
N PRO A 104 7.52 -12.52 0.86
CA PRO A 104 8.64 -13.48 0.94
C PRO A 104 9.30 -13.74 -0.41
N TRP A 105 8.57 -13.59 -1.53
CA TRP A 105 9.09 -13.76 -2.89
C TRP A 105 9.67 -12.48 -3.51
N ALA A 106 9.60 -11.32 -2.85
CA ALA A 106 10.19 -10.07 -3.31
C ALA A 106 11.73 -10.11 -3.11
N ILE A 107 12.40 -10.98 -3.86
CA ILE A 107 13.84 -11.26 -3.77
C ILE A 107 14.55 -10.60 -4.95
N ALA A 108 15.69 -9.97 -4.67
CA ALA A 108 16.60 -9.41 -5.67
C ALA A 108 17.47 -10.49 -6.35
N GLY A 109 17.72 -10.35 -7.65
CA GLY A 109 18.85 -11.01 -8.34
C GLY A 109 18.55 -12.34 -9.05
N LEU A 110 19.58 -13.18 -9.17
CA LEU A 110 19.63 -14.40 -10.01
C LEU A 110 18.48 -15.41 -9.79
N LYS A 111 17.87 -15.43 -8.60
CA LYS A 111 16.72 -16.32 -8.31
C LYS A 111 15.47 -15.92 -9.10
N THR A 112 15.24 -14.62 -9.29
CA THR A 112 14.10 -14.09 -10.06
C THR A 112 14.29 -14.35 -11.55
N PHE A 113 15.53 -14.19 -12.05
CA PHE A 113 15.90 -14.52 -13.42
C PHE A 113 15.69 -16.01 -13.76
N LYS A 114 16.08 -16.92 -12.84
CA LYS A 114 15.86 -18.38 -13.02
C LYS A 114 14.37 -18.76 -13.09
N ARG A 115 13.47 -18.03 -12.41
CA ARG A 115 12.01 -18.27 -12.52
C ARG A 115 11.48 -17.85 -13.88
N THR A 116 11.90 -16.69 -14.36
CA THR A 116 11.52 -16.17 -15.68
C THR A 116 11.97 -17.10 -16.81
N ILE A 117 13.16 -17.70 -16.71
CA ILE A 117 13.66 -18.69 -17.69
C ILE A 117 12.79 -19.97 -17.71
N LYS A 118 12.18 -20.35 -16.59
CA LYS A 118 11.31 -21.54 -16.48
C LYS A 118 9.87 -21.30 -16.96
N GLY A 119 9.59 -20.18 -17.60
CA GLY A 119 8.27 -19.88 -18.20
C GLY A 119 7.19 -19.41 -17.21
N ASN A 120 7.51 -19.31 -15.92
CA ASN A 120 6.56 -18.79 -14.92
C ASN A 120 6.85 -17.31 -14.68
N ALA A 121 5.92 -16.43 -15.08
CA ALA A 121 5.98 -15.02 -14.74
C ALA A 121 5.96 -14.88 -13.20
N PRO A 122 7.01 -14.31 -12.58
CA PRO A 122 7.03 -14.16 -11.14
C PRO A 122 5.91 -13.18 -10.70
N PRO A 123 5.27 -13.42 -9.54
CA PRO A 123 4.29 -12.48 -9.00
C PRO A 123 4.91 -11.10 -8.78
N PRO A 124 4.10 -10.03 -8.75
CA PRO A 124 4.59 -8.68 -8.43
C PRO A 124 5.29 -8.68 -7.08
N ALA A 125 6.33 -7.85 -6.96
CA ALA A 125 6.95 -7.62 -5.67
C ALA A 125 6.01 -6.71 -4.85
N ILE A 126 5.66 -7.14 -3.64
CA ILE A 126 4.73 -6.42 -2.77
C ILE A 126 5.46 -5.96 -1.52
N TYR A 127 5.18 -4.73 -1.11
CA TYR A 127 5.68 -4.13 0.12
C TYR A 127 4.51 -3.52 0.89
N ALA A 128 4.49 -3.75 2.21
CA ALA A 128 3.60 -3.04 3.11
C ALA A 128 4.37 -1.90 3.76
N ILE A 129 3.76 -0.72 3.86
CA ILE A 129 4.33 0.47 4.51
C ILE A 129 3.31 1.04 5.47
N THR A 130 3.73 1.35 6.70
CA THR A 130 2.86 2.01 7.68
C THR A 130 3.64 2.76 8.76
N ASP A 131 3.06 3.86 9.23
CA ASP A 131 3.50 4.59 10.43
C ASP A 131 2.61 4.29 11.66
N GLY A 132 1.67 3.35 11.53
CA GLY A 132 0.66 2.99 12.53
C GLY A 132 -0.72 3.60 12.28
N GLN A 133 -0.82 4.63 11.42
CA GLN A 133 -2.10 5.24 11.03
C GLN A 133 -2.35 5.07 9.53
N THR A 134 -1.40 5.51 8.71
CA THR A 134 -1.49 5.36 7.25
C THR A 134 -1.00 3.98 6.85
N ARG A 135 -1.75 3.30 5.97
CA ARG A 135 -1.43 1.94 5.50
C ARG A 135 -1.30 1.93 3.99
N VAL A 136 -0.21 1.40 3.48
CA VAL A 136 0.07 1.38 2.04
C VAL A 136 0.52 -0.02 1.63
N VAL A 137 -0.05 -0.53 0.54
CA VAL A 137 0.48 -1.66 -0.21
C VAL A 137 1.08 -1.13 -1.51
N LEU A 138 2.38 -1.34 -1.64
CA LEU A 138 3.15 -0.95 -2.81
C LEU A 138 3.45 -2.18 -3.67
N HIS A 139 2.90 -2.17 -4.88
CA HIS A 139 3.13 -3.16 -5.92
C HIS A 139 4.20 -2.65 -6.88
N LEU A 140 5.19 -3.51 -7.17
CA LEU A 140 6.08 -3.32 -8.31
C LEU A 140 5.84 -4.41 -9.33
N LYS A 141 5.98 -4.06 -10.61
CA LYS A 141 5.92 -5.04 -11.71
C LYS A 141 6.89 -6.19 -11.48
N ALA A 142 6.56 -7.35 -12.04
CA ALA A 142 7.40 -8.53 -12.03
C ALA A 142 8.87 -8.20 -12.39
N ASN A 143 9.81 -8.77 -11.64
CA ASN A 143 11.25 -8.53 -11.73
C ASN A 143 11.75 -7.15 -11.26
N LEU A 144 10.88 -6.26 -10.80
CA LEU A 144 11.30 -5.03 -10.13
C LEU A 144 11.37 -5.24 -8.61
N ILE A 145 12.33 -4.56 -7.99
CA ILE A 145 12.49 -4.52 -6.55
C ILE A 145 12.77 -3.08 -6.12
N LEU A 146 12.47 -2.78 -4.87
CA LEU A 146 12.79 -1.51 -4.28
C LEU A 146 14.23 -1.54 -3.74
N HIS A 147 15.09 -0.65 -4.23
CA HIS A 147 16.46 -0.52 -3.74
C HIS A 147 16.53 0.50 -2.59
N LYS A 148 17.53 0.35 -1.71
CA LYS A 148 17.78 1.28 -0.59
C LYS A 148 17.89 2.75 -1.04
N GLY A 149 18.43 2.99 -2.24
CA GLY A 149 18.53 4.33 -2.85
C GLY A 149 17.19 4.96 -3.21
N ASN A 150 16.13 4.18 -3.42
CA ASN A 150 14.79 4.70 -3.78
C ASN A 150 14.06 5.33 -2.59
N ILE A 151 14.30 4.82 -1.38
CA ILE A 151 13.54 5.19 -0.18
C ILE A 151 14.31 6.05 0.81
N LYS A 152 15.65 6.14 0.65
CA LYS A 152 16.59 6.83 1.57
C LYS A 152 16.21 6.58 3.04
N SER A 153 16.65 7.42 3.99
CA SER A 153 16.44 7.21 5.44
C SER A 153 14.99 7.33 5.92
N HIS A 154 14.02 7.56 5.01
CA HIS A 154 12.65 7.91 5.36
C HIS A 154 11.80 6.69 5.74
N LEU A 155 12.13 5.53 5.19
CA LEU A 155 11.54 4.25 5.58
C LEU A 155 12.56 3.42 6.37
N LYS A 156 12.10 2.78 7.44
CA LYS A 156 12.88 1.82 8.23
C LYS A 156 12.30 0.43 8.05
N TRP A 157 13.16 -0.56 7.89
CA TRP A 157 12.72 -1.95 7.90
C TRP A 157 12.03 -2.28 9.23
N ARG A 158 10.83 -2.88 9.18
CA ARG A 158 9.99 -3.18 10.35
C ARG A 158 10.78 -3.85 11.49
N ASP A 159 11.60 -4.83 11.11
CA ASP A 159 12.37 -5.69 12.01
C ASP A 159 13.88 -5.40 11.92
N GLY A 160 14.24 -4.16 11.62
CA GLY A 160 15.62 -3.64 11.56
C GLY A 160 16.40 -4.00 10.29
N SER A 161 16.01 -5.04 9.56
CA SER A 161 16.62 -5.41 8.28
C SER A 161 15.61 -5.94 7.26
N GLU A 162 15.97 -5.84 5.97
CA GLU A 162 15.17 -6.37 4.87
C GLU A 162 14.90 -7.88 5.00
N ALA A 163 15.91 -8.64 5.43
CA ALA A 163 15.82 -10.10 5.55
C ALA A 163 14.86 -10.55 6.66
N LYS A 164 14.66 -9.73 7.69
CA LYS A 164 13.75 -10.03 8.81
C LYS A 164 12.35 -9.45 8.60
N SER A 165 12.23 -8.38 7.83
CA SER A 165 10.97 -7.66 7.60
C SER A 165 10.14 -8.31 6.49
N ILE A 166 9.75 -9.57 6.72
CA ILE A 166 8.97 -10.38 5.78
C ILE A 166 7.52 -10.43 6.24
N LEU A 167 6.59 -10.24 5.29
CA LEU A 167 5.16 -10.37 5.50
C LEU A 167 4.75 -11.84 5.52
N ASN A 168 3.81 -12.20 6.38
CA ASN A 168 3.22 -13.53 6.40
C ASN A 168 2.13 -13.68 5.33
N ILE A 169 2.54 -13.69 4.06
CA ILE A 169 1.67 -13.88 2.89
C ILE A 169 2.25 -14.93 1.95
N THR A 170 1.39 -15.63 1.22
CA THR A 170 1.77 -16.67 0.25
C THR A 170 1.55 -16.18 -1.19
N GLU A 171 2.23 -16.80 -2.16
CA GLU A 171 2.17 -16.39 -3.58
C GLU A 171 0.77 -16.51 -4.21
N ASN A 172 -0.16 -17.19 -3.54
CA ASN A 172 -1.56 -17.34 -3.96
C ASN A 172 -2.50 -16.39 -3.20
N HIS A 173 -1.98 -15.46 -2.40
CA HIS A 173 -2.79 -14.53 -1.62
C HIS A 173 -3.36 -13.42 -2.51
N GLN A 174 -4.36 -13.76 -3.33
CA GLN A 174 -4.92 -12.88 -4.37
C GLN A 174 -5.29 -11.49 -3.87
N VAL A 175 -5.81 -11.37 -2.64
CA VAL A 175 -6.18 -10.07 -2.07
C VAL A 175 -5.02 -9.07 -2.07
N TRP A 176 -3.80 -9.53 -1.81
CA TRP A 176 -2.61 -8.67 -1.77
C TRP A 176 -1.93 -8.52 -3.13
N ILE A 177 -2.29 -9.34 -4.12
CA ILE A 177 -1.67 -9.36 -5.45
C ILE A 177 -2.51 -8.55 -6.45
N GLU A 178 -3.83 -8.71 -6.37
CA GLU A 178 -4.78 -8.23 -7.37
C GLU A 178 -5.77 -7.20 -6.80
N ASN A 179 -6.06 -7.27 -5.50
CA ASN A 179 -7.04 -6.41 -4.84
C ASN A 179 -6.39 -5.46 -3.83
N LEU A 180 -7.24 -4.69 -3.16
CA LEU A 180 -6.87 -3.87 -2.03
C LEU A 180 -7.28 -4.60 -0.73
N PRO A 181 -6.36 -4.93 0.18
CA PRO A 181 -6.73 -5.53 1.45
C PRO A 181 -7.51 -4.53 2.31
N SER A 182 -8.43 -5.06 3.11
CA SER A 182 -9.05 -4.32 4.19
C SER A 182 -8.02 -3.90 5.26
N ILE A 183 -8.38 -2.94 6.12
CA ILE A 183 -7.52 -2.56 7.27
C ILE A 183 -7.24 -3.77 8.16
N GLN A 184 -8.25 -4.60 8.43
CA GLN A 184 -8.10 -5.77 9.29
C GLN A 184 -7.12 -6.79 8.68
N GLU A 185 -7.21 -7.05 7.38
CA GLU A 185 -6.28 -7.95 6.69
C GLU A 185 -4.87 -7.36 6.65
N PHE A 186 -4.73 -6.06 6.41
CA PHE A 186 -3.45 -5.37 6.45
C PHE A 186 -2.79 -5.54 7.82
N ASP A 187 -3.52 -5.20 8.88
CA ASP A 187 -3.02 -5.24 10.25
C ASP A 187 -2.72 -6.67 10.72
N ALA A 188 -3.53 -7.64 10.30
CA ALA A 188 -3.29 -9.05 10.61
C ALA A 188 -1.99 -9.55 9.97
N VAL A 189 -1.80 -9.33 8.66
CA VAL A 189 -0.56 -9.69 7.96
C VAL A 189 0.64 -8.93 8.51
N TRP A 190 0.47 -7.63 8.80
CA TRP A 190 1.53 -6.77 9.33
C TRP A 190 2.03 -7.24 10.71
N ASN A 191 1.10 -7.69 11.56
CA ASN A 191 1.41 -8.17 12.91
C ASN A 191 1.65 -9.68 12.97
N ASN A 192 1.71 -10.38 11.83
CA ASN A 192 1.81 -11.83 11.73
C ASN A 192 0.71 -12.57 12.50
N LEU A 193 -0.46 -11.95 12.64
CA LEU A 193 -1.64 -12.58 13.22
C LEU A 193 -2.24 -13.54 12.18
N LYS A 194 -2.85 -14.63 12.64
CA LYS A 194 -3.63 -15.49 11.75
C LYS A 194 -4.80 -14.66 11.22
N THR A 195 -4.87 -14.49 9.90
CA THR A 195 -5.93 -13.73 9.21
C THR A 195 -7.27 -14.47 9.21
N THR A 196 -7.26 -15.78 9.46
CA THR A 196 -8.46 -16.61 9.59
C THR A 196 -8.50 -17.21 11.00
N PRO A 197 -9.51 -16.87 11.83
CA PRO A 197 -9.74 -17.57 13.08
C PRO A 197 -9.94 -19.05 12.80
N THR A 198 -9.20 -19.90 13.48
CA THR A 198 -9.42 -21.35 13.45
C THR A 198 -10.59 -21.72 14.36
N LEU A 199 -11.16 -22.92 14.19
CA LEU A 199 -12.16 -23.44 15.14
C LEU A 199 -11.64 -23.49 16.57
N ASP A 200 -10.34 -23.70 16.76
CA ASP A 200 -9.70 -23.64 18.07
C ASP A 200 -9.66 -22.22 18.64
N ASP A 201 -9.43 -21.21 17.80
CA ASP A 201 -9.48 -19.80 18.22
C ASP A 201 -10.92 -19.42 18.64
N VAL A 202 -11.93 -19.91 17.91
CA VAL A 202 -13.35 -19.73 18.26
C VAL A 202 -13.69 -20.44 19.58
N ASN A 203 -13.28 -21.69 19.75
CA ASN A 203 -13.51 -22.46 20.98
C ASN A 203 -12.82 -21.82 22.19
N THR A 204 -11.59 -21.33 22.01
CA THR A 204 -10.84 -20.62 23.05
C THR A 204 -11.56 -19.33 23.46
N SER A 205 -12.08 -18.55 22.50
CA SER A 205 -12.84 -17.34 22.78
C SER A 205 -14.12 -17.64 23.57
N ILE A 206 -14.88 -18.66 23.16
CA ILE A 206 -16.11 -19.11 23.83
C ILE A 206 -15.82 -19.53 25.28
N GLN A 207 -14.75 -20.30 25.49
CA GLN A 207 -14.32 -20.73 26.83
C GLN A 207 -13.87 -19.54 27.69
N SER A 208 -13.14 -18.58 27.12
CA SER A 208 -12.66 -17.40 27.85
C SER A 208 -13.78 -16.47 28.32
N GLU A 209 -14.91 -16.46 27.60
CA GLU A 209 -16.12 -15.73 27.99
C GLU A 209 -17.00 -16.52 28.98
N GLY A 210 -16.65 -17.77 29.29
CA GLY A 210 -17.42 -18.63 30.19
C GLY A 210 -18.81 -19.00 29.67
N ILE A 211 -19.03 -18.92 28.35
CA ILE A 211 -20.32 -19.23 27.72
C ILE A 211 -20.28 -20.59 27.03
N SER A 212 -21.44 -21.22 26.86
CA SER A 212 -21.55 -22.45 26.08
C SER A 212 -21.53 -22.14 24.58
N PHE A 213 -21.19 -23.13 23.76
CA PHE A 213 -21.24 -23.03 22.31
C PHE A 213 -22.65 -22.68 21.78
N GLU A 214 -23.69 -23.23 22.42
CA GLU A 214 -25.09 -22.96 22.09
C GLU A 214 -25.48 -21.50 22.36
N GLU A 215 -25.01 -20.93 23.46
CA GLU A 215 -25.23 -19.53 23.81
C GLU A 215 -24.47 -18.58 22.86
N ALA A 216 -23.25 -18.94 22.46
CA ALA A 216 -22.50 -18.21 21.44
C ALA A 216 -23.24 -18.16 20.09
N ILE A 217 -23.77 -19.31 19.62
CA ILE A 217 -24.60 -19.37 18.38
C ILE A 217 -25.84 -18.50 18.52
N LYS A 218 -26.53 -18.57 19.66
CA LYS A 218 -27.74 -17.78 19.91
C LYS A 218 -27.48 -16.28 19.82
N ARG A 219 -26.38 -15.78 20.40
CA ARG A 219 -25.98 -14.37 20.31
C ARG A 219 -25.64 -13.92 18.89
N ILE A 220 -24.93 -14.75 18.13
CA ILE A 220 -24.61 -14.46 16.72
C ILE A 220 -25.90 -14.34 15.90
N ARG A 221 -26.86 -15.26 16.10
CA ARG A 221 -28.15 -15.24 15.40
C ARG A 221 -29.03 -14.06 15.80
N GLN A 222 -28.93 -13.57 17.03
CA GLN A 222 -29.68 -12.40 17.50
C GLN A 222 -29.10 -11.06 17.00
N ASN A 223 -27.82 -11.03 16.62
CA ASN A 223 -27.12 -9.84 16.12
C ASN A 223 -27.02 -9.79 14.59
N GLN A 224 -27.69 -10.69 13.86
CA GLN A 224 -27.84 -10.58 12.40
C GLN A 224 -29.05 -9.68 12.08
N PRO A 225 -28.87 -8.58 11.32
CA PRO A 225 -29.97 -7.72 10.89
C PRO A 225 -30.95 -8.42 9.94
#